data_AF-A0A516G9T6-F1
#
_entry.id   AF-A0A516G9T6-F1
#
_cell.length_a   1.000
_cell.length_b   1.000
_cell.length_c   1.000
_cell.angle_alpha   90.00
_cell.angle_beta   90.00
_cell.angle_gamma   90.00
#
_symmetry.space_group_name_H-M   'P 1'
#
loop_
_entity.id
_entity.type
_entity.pdbx_description
1 polymer ?
#
loop_
_entity_poly.entity_id
_entity_poly.type
_entity_poly.pdbx_seq_one_letter_code
_entity_poly.pdbx_strand_id
1 'polypeptide(L)'
;MENTLTEALEREHDEIDAGLEAFGEGLDAGNFREDELTRAAQALRRHIYLEETFLFPPLRAAGMLPPVLVMLREHGEIWRTLDALEDEVAILKASSAASSGTETVTKTGTETGTETGTVAGSSTGEGVGTDTGAHPLPGSGAAADHCHDLLEILAEHNAKEEPIIYPQGDIVLAPDVKADLHDWILEGTMPQGWVCEQA
;
A
#
# COMPACT_ATOMS: atom_id res chain seq x y z
N MET A 1 -28.21 -3.38 -6.59
CA MET A 1 -27.75 -1.99 -6.74
C MET A 1 -26.87 -2.00 -7.95
N GLU A 2 -27.16 -1.16 -8.94
CA GLU A 2 -26.22 -0.91 -10.03
C GLU A 2 -25.03 -0.19 -9.36
N ASN A 3 -23.88 -0.87 -9.29
CA ASN A 3 -22.65 -0.30 -8.80
C ASN A 3 -22.04 0.46 -9.98
N THR A 4 -21.94 1.78 -9.88
CA THR A 4 -21.38 2.62 -10.94
C THR A 4 -19.90 2.33 -11.14
N LEU A 5 -19.33 2.75 -12.26
CA LEU A 5 -17.88 2.66 -12.47
C LEU A 5 -17.13 3.47 -11.41
N THR A 6 -17.65 4.66 -11.08
CA THR A 6 -17.13 5.52 -10.00
C THR A 6 -17.09 4.78 -8.66
N GLU A 7 -18.20 4.20 -8.22
CA GLU A 7 -18.26 3.44 -6.95
C GLU A 7 -17.34 2.19 -6.97
N ALA A 8 -17.04 1.64 -8.14
CA ALA A 8 -16.08 0.54 -8.26
C ALA A 8 -14.64 0.99 -8.09
N LEU A 9 -14.26 2.13 -8.67
CA LEU A 9 -12.93 2.70 -8.59
C LEU A 9 -12.65 3.31 -7.21
N GLU A 10 -13.60 4.06 -6.63
CA GLU A 10 -13.47 4.61 -5.26
C GLU A 10 -13.28 3.50 -4.22
N ARG A 11 -14.00 2.38 -4.34
CA ARG A 11 -13.78 1.22 -3.46
C ARG A 11 -12.38 0.63 -3.63
N GLU A 12 -11.86 0.61 -4.85
CA GLU A 12 -10.51 0.11 -5.11
C GLU A 12 -9.44 1.03 -4.49
N HIS A 13 -9.64 2.35 -4.53
CA HIS A 13 -8.81 3.31 -3.78
C HIS A 13 -8.80 2.99 -2.29
N ASP A 14 -9.98 2.86 -1.67
CA ASP A 14 -10.11 2.50 -0.25
C ASP A 14 -9.35 1.20 0.08
N GLU A 15 -9.42 0.19 -0.79
CA GLU A 15 -8.72 -1.09 -0.61
C GLU A 15 -7.20 -0.98 -0.75
N ILE A 16 -6.70 -0.17 -1.69
CA ILE A 16 -5.27 0.10 -1.88
C ILE A 16 -4.71 0.86 -0.69
N ASP A 17 -5.36 1.96 -0.30
CA ASP A 17 -4.94 2.83 0.80
C ASP A 17 -4.91 2.05 2.11
N ALA A 18 -5.98 1.29 2.42
CA ALA A 18 -6.03 0.47 3.63
C ALA A 18 -4.93 -0.59 3.69
N GLY A 19 -4.54 -1.18 2.54
CA GLY A 19 -3.44 -2.14 2.47
C GLY A 19 -2.07 -1.51 2.72
N LEU A 20 -1.82 -0.33 2.15
CA LEU A 20 -0.58 0.43 2.36
C LEU A 20 -0.48 0.97 3.78
N GLU A 21 -1.56 1.52 4.34
CA GLU A 21 -1.66 1.95 5.74
C GLU A 21 -1.35 0.79 6.68
N ALA A 22 -2.01 -0.35 6.49
CA ALA A 22 -1.78 -1.54 7.32
C ALA A 22 -0.33 -2.05 7.25
N PHE A 23 0.33 -1.90 6.10
CA PHE A 23 1.74 -2.22 5.94
C PHE A 23 2.64 -1.23 6.68
N GLY A 24 2.44 0.08 6.49
CA GLY A 24 3.19 1.15 7.16
C GLY A 24 3.07 1.09 8.69
N GLU A 25 1.85 0.99 9.21
CA GLU A 25 1.59 0.77 10.65
C GLU A 25 2.26 -0.52 11.16
N GLY A 26 2.31 -1.55 10.31
CA GLY A 26 3.03 -2.78 10.58
C GLY A 26 4.51 -2.52 10.83
N LEU A 27 5.17 -1.78 9.94
CA LEU A 27 6.59 -1.43 10.07
C LEU A 27 6.85 -0.64 11.36
N ASP A 28 6.02 0.36 11.67
CA ASP A 28 6.15 1.16 12.89
C ASP A 28 5.93 0.34 14.16
N ALA A 29 5.07 -0.68 14.08
CA ALA A 29 4.81 -1.59 15.17
C ALA A 29 5.81 -2.75 15.29
N GLY A 30 6.83 -2.83 14.43
CA GLY A 30 7.79 -3.93 14.42
C GLY A 30 7.25 -5.24 13.82
N ASN A 31 6.17 -5.16 13.05
CA ASN A 31 5.46 -6.29 12.43
C ASN A 31 5.48 -6.19 10.90
N PHE A 32 6.32 -7.01 10.26
CA PHE A 32 6.44 -7.03 8.82
C PHE A 32 5.23 -7.73 8.14
N ARG A 33 4.39 -6.96 7.44
CA ARG A 33 3.16 -7.46 6.78
C ARG A 33 3.31 -7.55 5.25
N GLU A 34 4.19 -8.41 4.77
CA GLU A 34 4.49 -8.55 3.33
C GLU A 34 3.25 -8.77 2.44
N ASP A 35 2.28 -9.55 2.93
CA ASP A 35 1.07 -9.87 2.17
C ASP A 35 0.16 -8.66 1.96
N GLU A 36 0.20 -7.65 2.84
CA GLU A 36 -0.54 -6.39 2.67
C GLU A 36 0.07 -5.57 1.54
N LEU A 37 1.39 -5.34 1.59
CA LEU A 37 2.11 -4.62 0.53
C LEU A 37 1.94 -5.32 -0.82
N THR A 38 2.10 -6.64 -0.86
CA THR A 38 2.01 -7.41 -2.11
C THR A 38 0.64 -7.24 -2.77
N ARG A 39 -0.44 -7.29 -1.97
CA ARG A 39 -1.80 -7.10 -2.48
C ARG A 39 -2.04 -5.66 -2.94
N ALA A 40 -1.67 -4.67 -2.12
CA ALA A 40 -1.88 -3.26 -2.44
C ALA A 40 -1.06 -2.83 -3.67
N ALA A 41 0.20 -3.25 -3.78
CA ALA A 41 1.05 -2.95 -4.93
C ALA A 41 0.53 -3.57 -6.24
N GLN A 42 -0.01 -4.80 -6.18
CA GLN A 42 -0.63 -5.44 -7.33
C GLN A 42 -1.92 -4.73 -7.74
N ALA A 43 -2.76 -4.35 -6.78
CA ALA A 43 -3.98 -3.60 -7.02
C ALA A 43 -3.67 -2.22 -7.63
N LEU A 44 -2.74 -1.46 -7.05
CA LEU A 44 -2.35 -0.14 -7.53
C LEU A 44 -1.79 -0.16 -8.96
N ARG A 45 -0.89 -1.10 -9.28
CA ARG A 45 -0.39 -1.24 -10.66
C ARG A 45 -1.49 -1.64 -11.63
N ARG A 46 -2.41 -2.53 -11.21
CA ARG A 46 -3.57 -2.93 -12.01
C ARG A 46 -4.51 -1.75 -12.25
N HIS A 47 -4.75 -0.92 -11.23
CA HIS A 47 -5.58 0.27 -11.28
C HIS A 47 -5.03 1.26 -12.32
N ILE A 48 -3.76 1.66 -12.18
CA ILE A 48 -3.07 2.54 -13.14
C ILE A 48 -3.16 1.99 -14.57
N TYR A 49 -2.97 0.67 -14.77
CA TYR A 49 -3.12 0.05 -16.07
C TYR A 49 -4.54 0.20 -16.65
N LEU A 50 -5.58 -0.01 -15.84
CA LEU A 50 -6.96 0.16 -16.29
C LEU A 50 -7.19 1.57 -16.81
N GLU A 51 -6.72 2.55 -16.04
CA GLU A 51 -7.01 3.93 -16.32
C GLU A 51 -6.28 4.41 -17.56
N GLU A 52 -4.98 4.18 -17.65
CA GLU A 52 -4.18 4.59 -18.79
C GLU A 52 -4.61 3.89 -20.09
N THR A 53 -5.02 2.61 -19.98
CA THR A 53 -5.35 1.79 -21.15
C THR A 53 -6.78 1.98 -21.61
N PHE A 54 -7.73 2.14 -20.69
CA PHE A 54 -9.16 2.09 -21.02
C PHE A 54 -9.94 3.36 -20.66
N LEU A 55 -9.65 4.01 -19.52
CA LEU A 55 -10.42 5.17 -19.06
C LEU A 55 -9.93 6.49 -19.69
N PHE A 56 -8.63 6.75 -19.67
CA PHE A 56 -8.04 8.00 -20.12
C PHE A 56 -8.13 8.22 -21.63
N PRO A 57 -8.00 7.21 -22.53
CA PRO A 57 -8.14 7.43 -23.96
C PRO A 57 -9.49 8.05 -24.39
N PRO A 58 -10.67 7.53 -23.98
CA PRO A 58 -11.95 8.16 -24.30
C PRO A 58 -12.13 9.52 -23.62
N LEU A 59 -11.61 9.73 -22.41
CA LEU A 59 -11.64 11.04 -21.75
C LEU A 59 -10.84 12.10 -22.52
N ARG A 60 -9.63 11.76 -23.01
CA ARG A 60 -8.85 12.64 -23.90
C ARG A 60 -9.63 12.99 -25.16
N ALA A 61 -10.28 12.01 -25.79
CA ALA A 61 -11.10 12.23 -26.97
C ALA A 61 -12.31 13.13 -26.70
N ALA A 62 -12.83 13.13 -25.47
CA ALA A 62 -13.91 14.00 -25.01
C ALA A 62 -13.45 15.41 -24.57
N GLY A 63 -12.16 15.74 -24.71
CA GLY A 63 -11.62 17.06 -24.41
C GLY A 63 -11.01 17.22 -23.01
N MET A 64 -10.90 16.15 -22.22
CA MET A 64 -10.29 16.16 -20.88
C MET A 64 -8.76 16.08 -20.90
N LEU A 65 -8.11 16.63 -21.94
CA LEU A 65 -6.66 16.48 -22.09
C LEU A 65 -5.86 17.06 -20.91
N PRO A 66 -6.11 18.30 -20.41
CA PRO A 66 -5.31 18.83 -19.31
C PRO A 66 -5.43 18.03 -18.00
N PRO A 67 -6.63 17.63 -17.52
CA PRO A 67 -6.75 16.74 -16.35
C PRO A 67 -6.04 15.41 -16.54
N VAL A 68 -6.19 14.75 -17.71
CA VAL A 68 -5.53 13.47 -17.97
C VAL A 68 -4.00 13.60 -17.96
N LEU A 69 -3.42 14.69 -18.48
CA LEU A 69 -1.97 14.89 -18.43
C LEU A 69 -1.44 15.05 -17.00
N VAL A 70 -2.25 15.57 -16.08
CA VAL A 70 -1.91 15.63 -14.65
C VAL A 70 -1.89 14.22 -14.07
N MET A 71 -2.94 13.42 -14.31
CA MET A 71 -3.01 12.02 -13.84
C MET A 71 -1.83 11.19 -14.36
N LEU A 72 -1.51 11.26 -15.66
CA LEU A 72 -0.37 10.52 -16.22
C LEU A 72 0.98 10.90 -15.59
N ARG A 73 1.15 12.16 -15.20
CA ARG A 73 2.38 12.58 -14.51
C ARG A 73 2.43 12.01 -13.09
N GLU A 74 1.31 12.07 -12.38
CA GLU A 74 1.18 11.58 -11.01
C GLU A 74 1.30 10.06 -10.95
N HIS A 75 0.73 9.33 -11.91
CA HIS A 75 0.96 7.88 -12.06
C HIS A 75 2.45 7.55 -12.20
N GLY A 76 3.21 8.35 -12.95
CA GLY A 76 4.66 8.17 -13.06
C GLY A 76 5.39 8.41 -11.73
N GLU A 77 4.92 9.34 -10.91
CA GLU A 77 5.45 9.60 -9.57
C GLU A 77 5.09 8.47 -8.60
N ILE A 78 3.81 8.10 -8.52
CA ILE A 78 3.28 6.96 -7.77
C ILE A 78 4.06 5.68 -8.12
N TRP A 79 4.24 5.40 -9.41
CA TRP A 79 4.93 4.21 -9.88
C TRP A 79 6.37 4.14 -9.39
N ARG A 80 7.14 5.23 -9.52
CA ARG A 80 8.53 5.28 -9.04
C ARG A 80 8.63 5.17 -7.53
N THR A 81 7.72 5.79 -6.79
CA THR A 81 7.70 5.70 -5.32
C THR A 81 7.37 4.28 -4.87
N LEU A 82 6.42 3.61 -5.53
CA LEU A 82 6.12 2.20 -5.28
C LEU A 82 7.30 1.29 -5.61
N ASP A 83 8.00 1.51 -6.73
CA ASP A 83 9.21 0.75 -7.07
C ASP A 83 10.30 0.93 -5.98
N ALA A 84 10.52 2.16 -5.50
CA ALA A 84 11.49 2.43 -4.43
C ALA A 84 11.10 1.75 -3.09
N LEU A 85 9.81 1.74 -2.76
CA LEU A 85 9.28 1.03 -1.60
C LEU A 85 9.54 -0.48 -1.70
N GLU A 86 9.23 -1.10 -2.83
CA GLU A 86 9.45 -2.53 -3.05
C GLU A 86 10.95 -2.90 -3.00
N ASP A 87 11.82 -2.04 -3.52
CA ASP A 87 13.28 -2.20 -3.45
C ASP A 87 13.79 -2.18 -1.99
N GLU A 88 13.37 -1.20 -1.18
CA GLU A 88 13.73 -1.13 0.25
C GLU A 88 13.21 -2.34 1.03
N VAL A 89 12.01 -2.82 0.69
CA VAL A 89 11.45 -4.03 1.29
C VAL A 89 12.24 -5.28 0.90
N ALA A 90 12.70 -5.38 -0.34
CA ALA A 90 13.57 -6.47 -0.77
C ALA A 90 14.91 -6.46 0.00
N ILE A 91 15.51 -5.28 0.22
CA ILE A 91 16.74 -5.09 1.01
C ILE A 91 16.53 -5.50 2.48
N LEU A 92 15.42 -5.07 3.08
CA LEU A 92 15.05 -5.41 4.46
C LEU A 92 14.93 -6.92 4.66
N LYS A 93 14.26 -7.62 3.73
CA LYS A 93 14.11 -9.07 3.74
C LYS A 93 15.46 -9.78 3.65
N ALA A 94 16.33 -9.33 2.74
CA ALA A 94 17.66 -9.91 2.57
C ALA A 94 18.53 -9.76 3.83
N SER A 95 18.47 -8.60 4.48
CA SER A 95 19.21 -8.30 5.71
C SER A 95 18.74 -9.13 6.91
N SER A 96 17.43 -9.39 6.98
CA SER A 96 16.82 -10.22 8.03
C SER A 96 17.20 -11.70 7.89
N ALA A 97 17.21 -12.22 6.65
CA ALA A 97 17.64 -13.59 6.37
C ALA A 97 19.13 -13.83 6.70
N ALA A 98 19.99 -12.84 6.43
CA ALA A 98 21.42 -12.92 6.76
C ALA A 98 21.69 -12.95 8.28
N SER A 99 20.88 -12.22 9.07
CA SER A 99 21.02 -12.18 10.53
C SER A 99 20.54 -13.47 11.22
N SER A 100 19.54 -14.15 10.66
CA SER A 100 19.03 -15.43 11.19
C SER A 100 19.99 -16.62 10.95
N GLY A 101 20.94 -16.50 10.02
CA GLY A 101 21.87 -17.58 9.64
C GLY A 101 23.04 -17.83 10.59
N THR A 102 23.16 -17.12 11.72
CA THR A 102 24.32 -17.19 12.62
C THR A 102 23.93 -17.48 14.07
N GLU A 103 23.26 -18.61 14.34
CA GLU A 103 23.10 -19.06 15.74
C GLU A 103 23.06 -20.59 15.88
N THR A 104 24.18 -21.27 15.57
CA THR A 104 24.49 -22.56 16.21
C THR A 104 25.27 -22.29 17.49
N VAL A 105 24.57 -21.88 18.55
CA VAL A 105 25.12 -21.88 19.91
C VAL A 105 24.95 -23.28 20.50
N THR A 106 26.03 -24.04 20.53
CA THR A 106 26.15 -25.24 21.36
C THR A 106 26.15 -24.81 22.82
N LYS A 107 25.06 -25.02 23.55
CA LYS A 107 25.03 -24.85 25.02
C LYS A 107 24.92 -26.21 25.71
N THR A 108 26.07 -26.74 26.11
CA THR A 108 26.22 -27.79 27.13
C THR A 108 26.35 -27.16 28.52
N GLY A 109 25.71 -27.76 29.54
CA GLY A 109 25.80 -27.41 30.98
C GLY A 109 24.54 -26.68 31.45
N THR A 110 23.57 -27.31 32.12
CA THR A 110 23.58 -27.87 33.49
C THR A 110 23.97 -26.84 34.55
N GLU A 111 23.00 -26.30 35.30
CA GLU A 111 23.10 -26.11 36.74
C GLU A 111 21.76 -25.67 37.36
N THR A 112 21.51 -26.23 38.54
CA THR A 112 20.35 -26.11 39.43
C THR A 112 20.55 -24.98 40.44
N GLY A 113 19.49 -24.24 40.79
CA GLY A 113 19.54 -23.28 41.90
C GLY A 113 18.18 -22.69 42.26
N THR A 114 17.64 -23.12 43.38
CA THR A 114 16.44 -22.61 44.07
C THR A 114 16.75 -21.30 44.79
N GLU A 115 15.87 -20.31 44.77
CA GLU A 115 15.64 -19.42 45.93
C GLU A 115 14.38 -18.55 45.80
N THR A 116 13.67 -18.44 46.92
CA THR A 116 12.39 -17.76 47.16
C THR A 116 12.59 -16.33 47.64
N GLY A 117 11.74 -15.39 47.22
CA GLY A 117 11.71 -14.03 47.79
C GLY A 117 10.43 -13.26 47.45
N THR A 118 9.54 -13.14 48.43
CA THR A 118 8.32 -12.30 48.43
C THR A 118 8.66 -10.86 48.78
N VAL A 119 8.11 -9.87 48.07
CA VAL A 119 7.72 -8.56 48.65
C VAL A 119 6.54 -7.96 47.88
N ALA A 120 5.55 -7.52 48.65
CA ALA A 120 4.38 -6.79 48.19
C ALA A 120 4.69 -5.29 48.02
N GLY A 121 4.04 -4.65 47.05
CA GLY A 121 4.04 -3.20 46.88
C GLY A 121 2.84 -2.77 46.05
N SER A 122 1.77 -2.34 46.72
CA SER A 122 0.69 -1.56 46.10
C SER A 122 1.19 -0.16 45.80
N SER A 123 1.01 0.31 44.57
CA SER A 123 0.95 1.74 44.27
C SER A 123 -0.02 1.96 43.11
N THR A 124 -0.95 2.86 43.39
CA THR A 124 -1.96 3.45 42.52
C THR A 124 -1.37 4.22 41.35
N GLY A 125 -2.02 4.12 40.19
CA GLY A 125 -1.93 5.13 39.12
C GLY A 125 -2.10 4.54 37.73
N GLU A 126 -3.28 4.70 37.13
CA GLU A 126 -3.46 4.53 35.67
C GLU A 126 -4.13 5.77 35.11
N GLY A 127 -3.29 6.63 34.53
CA GLY A 127 -3.65 7.34 33.31
C GLY A 127 -3.52 6.35 32.15
N VAL A 128 -4.50 6.33 31.25
CA VAL A 128 -4.41 5.56 30.01
C VAL A 128 -3.84 6.48 28.94
N GLY A 129 -2.52 6.54 28.90
CA GLY A 129 -1.78 6.78 27.67
C GLY A 129 -1.23 5.42 27.27
N THR A 130 -1.68 4.87 26.15
CA THR A 130 -1.10 3.66 25.58
C THR A 130 0.28 4.01 25.02
N ASP A 131 1.29 3.96 25.88
CA ASP A 131 2.66 3.67 25.45
C ASP A 131 2.66 2.21 25.01
N THR A 132 2.15 1.98 23.80
CA THR A 132 2.39 0.72 23.12
C THR A 132 3.89 0.73 22.90
N GLY A 133 4.65 -0.03 23.70
CA GLY A 133 6.11 -0.20 23.56
C GLY A 133 6.51 -0.90 22.25
N ALA A 134 5.80 -0.55 21.17
CA ALA A 134 6.04 -0.95 19.81
C ALA A 134 7.21 -0.11 19.30
N HIS A 135 8.28 -0.80 18.97
CA HIS A 135 9.44 -0.20 18.37
C HIS A 135 9.40 -0.50 16.87
N PRO A 136 9.80 0.46 16.01
CA PRO A 136 9.86 0.24 14.57
C PRO A 136 10.70 -1.00 14.26
N LEU A 137 10.32 -1.70 13.19
CA LEU A 137 11.05 -2.85 12.71
C LEU A 137 12.50 -2.44 12.40
N PRO A 138 13.53 -3.13 12.95
CA PRO A 138 14.90 -2.70 12.75
C PRO A 138 15.28 -2.67 11.27
N GLY A 139 15.78 -1.53 10.80
CA GLY A 139 16.18 -1.33 9.41
C GLY A 139 15.04 -1.02 8.43
N SER A 140 13.79 -0.88 8.90
CA SER A 140 12.65 -0.56 8.04
C SER A 140 12.45 0.92 7.75
N GLY A 141 13.30 1.81 8.28
CA GLY A 141 13.09 3.26 8.21
C GLY A 141 12.83 3.78 6.80
N ALA A 142 13.67 3.40 5.83
CA ALA A 142 13.51 3.82 4.44
C ALA A 142 12.22 3.27 3.79
N ALA A 143 11.86 2.02 4.08
CA ALA A 143 10.60 1.44 3.60
C ALA A 143 9.37 2.13 4.24
N ALA A 144 9.44 2.49 5.52
CA ALA A 144 8.37 3.22 6.19
C ALA A 144 8.22 4.64 5.59
N ASP A 145 9.33 5.35 5.39
CA ASP A 145 9.33 6.68 4.76
C ASP A 145 8.70 6.64 3.37
N HIS A 146 9.12 5.71 2.50
CA HIS A 146 8.52 5.56 1.16
C HIS A 146 7.04 5.14 1.18
N CYS A 147 6.62 4.34 2.17
CA CYS A 147 5.21 3.99 2.33
C CYS A 147 4.37 5.21 2.71
N HIS A 148 4.88 6.07 3.60
CA HIS A 148 4.20 7.32 3.99
C HIS A 148 4.16 8.32 2.84
N ASP A 149 5.27 8.49 2.12
CA ASP A 149 5.34 9.35 0.93
C ASP A 149 4.33 8.88 -0.13
N LEU A 150 4.23 7.57 -0.37
CA LEU A 150 3.28 7.00 -1.33
C LEU A 150 1.83 7.30 -0.93
N LEU A 151 1.47 7.14 0.34
CA LEU A 151 0.14 7.46 0.87
C LEU A 151 -0.20 8.95 0.72
N GLU A 152 0.76 9.85 0.94
CA GLU A 152 0.55 11.30 0.72
C GLU A 152 0.29 11.62 -0.76
N ILE A 153 1.10 11.04 -1.66
CA ILE A 153 0.92 11.21 -3.11
C ILE A 153 -0.45 10.67 -3.56
N LEU A 154 -0.83 9.47 -3.10
CA LEU A 154 -2.14 8.87 -3.40
C LEU A 154 -3.29 9.73 -2.88
N ALA A 155 -3.21 10.21 -1.64
CA ALA A 155 -4.24 11.09 -1.09
C ALA A 155 -4.43 12.36 -1.93
N GLU A 156 -3.34 13.00 -2.37
CA GLU A 156 -3.44 14.14 -3.28
C GLU A 156 -4.02 13.75 -4.63
N HIS A 157 -3.56 12.63 -5.21
CA HIS A 157 -4.03 12.09 -6.49
C HIS A 157 -5.53 11.80 -6.48
N ASN A 158 -6.00 10.99 -5.53
CA ASN A 158 -7.39 10.57 -5.35
C ASN A 158 -8.30 11.79 -5.17
N ALA A 159 -7.86 12.81 -4.41
CA ALA A 159 -8.61 14.04 -4.20
C ALA A 159 -8.87 14.88 -5.47
N LYS A 160 -8.08 14.67 -6.53
CA LYS A 160 -8.36 15.23 -7.87
C LYS A 160 -9.17 14.25 -8.70
N GLU A 161 -8.79 12.99 -8.67
CA GLU A 161 -9.33 11.97 -9.54
C GLU A 161 -10.82 11.72 -9.30
N GLU A 162 -11.19 11.41 -8.06
CA GLU A 162 -12.55 11.05 -7.68
C GLU A 162 -13.58 12.13 -8.05
N PRO A 163 -13.39 13.43 -7.75
CA PRO A 163 -14.39 14.44 -8.12
C PRO A 163 -14.34 14.91 -9.58
N ILE A 164 -13.29 14.58 -10.36
CA ILE A 164 -13.09 15.14 -11.71
C ILE A 164 -13.14 14.07 -12.79
N ILE A 165 -12.37 12.99 -12.64
CA ILE A 165 -12.14 11.97 -13.67
C ILE A 165 -13.29 10.97 -13.67
N TYR A 166 -13.66 10.39 -12.53
CA TYR A 166 -14.67 9.33 -12.47
C TYR A 166 -16.07 9.77 -12.90
N PRO A 167 -16.60 10.93 -12.44
CA PRO A 167 -17.87 11.44 -12.92
C PRO A 167 -17.88 11.67 -14.42
N GLN A 168 -16.75 12.10 -14.98
CA GLN A 168 -16.62 12.30 -16.42
C GLN A 168 -16.55 10.96 -17.17
N GLY A 169 -15.91 9.94 -16.60
CA GLY A 169 -15.95 8.56 -17.09
C GLY A 169 -17.38 8.06 -17.21
N ASP A 170 -18.20 8.31 -16.18
CA ASP A 170 -19.61 7.94 -16.15
C ASP A 170 -20.46 8.63 -17.23
N ILE A 171 -20.08 9.85 -17.62
CA ILE A 171 -20.75 10.63 -18.67
C ILE A 171 -20.31 10.20 -20.07
N VAL A 172 -19.02 9.94 -20.27
CA VAL A 172 -18.42 9.74 -21.60
C VAL A 172 -18.51 8.30 -22.08
N LEU A 173 -18.37 7.33 -21.17
CA LEU A 173 -18.33 5.92 -21.54
C LEU A 173 -19.73 5.37 -21.81
N ALA A 174 -19.82 4.55 -22.86
CA ALA A 174 -21.04 3.83 -23.19
C ALA A 174 -21.38 2.81 -22.07
N PRO A 175 -22.68 2.52 -21.81
CA PRO A 175 -23.07 1.65 -20.70
C PRO A 175 -22.48 0.24 -20.74
N ASP A 176 -22.30 -0.34 -21.93
CA ASP A 176 -21.65 -1.63 -22.14
C ASP A 176 -20.16 -1.59 -21.77
N VAL A 177 -19.45 -0.54 -22.19
CA VAL A 177 -18.04 -0.33 -21.82
C VAL A 177 -17.87 -0.16 -20.31
N LYS A 178 -18.80 0.55 -19.64
CA LYS A 178 -18.76 0.70 -18.18
C LYS A 178 -18.99 -0.63 -17.47
N ALA A 179 -19.89 -1.47 -17.98
CA ALA A 179 -20.10 -2.81 -17.44
C ALA A 179 -18.86 -3.69 -17.60
N ASP A 180 -18.24 -3.67 -18.78
CA ASP A 180 -16.99 -4.42 -19.04
C ASP A 180 -15.85 -3.96 -18.12
N LEU A 181 -15.72 -2.65 -17.88
CA LEU A 181 -14.72 -2.10 -16.97
C LEU A 181 -15.00 -2.43 -15.51
N HIS A 182 -16.28 -2.40 -15.09
CA HIS A 182 -16.66 -2.81 -13.75
C HIS A 182 -16.27 -4.29 -13.50
N ASP A 183 -16.54 -5.18 -14.44
CA ASP A 183 -16.14 -6.59 -14.34
C ASP A 183 -14.60 -6.73 -14.34
N TRP A 184 -13.91 -5.92 -15.14
CA TRP A 184 -12.45 -5.90 -15.17
C TRP A 184 -11.84 -5.44 -13.84
N ILE A 185 -12.42 -4.47 -13.14
CA ILE A 185 -11.90 -4.04 -11.81
C ILE A 185 -11.89 -5.20 -10.82
N LEU A 186 -12.86 -6.12 -10.92
CA LEU A 186 -12.99 -7.23 -9.98
C LEU A 186 -12.06 -8.41 -10.31
N GLU A 187 -11.83 -8.69 -11.59
CA GLU A 187 -11.19 -9.96 -12.03
C GLU A 187 -9.98 -9.75 -12.96
N GLY A 188 -9.74 -8.51 -13.38
CA GLY A 188 -8.70 -8.14 -14.32
C GLY A 188 -7.30 -8.41 -13.79
N THR A 189 -6.36 -8.57 -14.72
CA THR A 189 -4.93 -8.66 -14.39
C THR A 189 -4.15 -7.72 -15.30
N MET A 190 -3.15 -7.05 -14.73
CA MET A 190 -2.22 -6.26 -15.51
C MET A 190 -1.33 -7.19 -16.36
N PRO A 191 -1.12 -6.89 -17.66
CA PRO A 191 -0.22 -7.67 -18.49
C PRO A 191 1.21 -7.68 -17.93
N GLN A 192 1.89 -8.83 -18.05
CA GLN A 192 3.28 -8.94 -17.63
C GLN A 192 4.18 -7.98 -18.42
N GLY A 193 5.03 -7.25 -17.71
CA GLY A 193 5.99 -6.32 -18.30
C GLY A 193 5.37 -5.01 -18.80
N TRP A 194 4.08 -4.78 -18.54
CA TRP A 194 3.50 -3.45 -18.70
C TRP A 194 4.08 -2.48 -17.65
N VAL A 195 4.30 -1.24 -18.07
CA VAL A 195 4.79 -0.13 -17.25
C VAL A 195 3.96 1.11 -17.55
N CYS A 196 3.75 1.98 -16.56
CA CYS A 196 3.00 3.21 -16.77
C CYS A 196 3.70 4.14 -17.77
N GLU A 197 2.91 4.99 -18.45
CA GLU A 197 3.40 5.83 -19.55
C GLU A 197 4.56 6.74 -19.13
N GLN A 198 4.62 7.13 -17.85
CA GLN A 198 5.60 8.08 -17.31
C GLN A 198 6.46 7.54 -16.14
N ALA A 199 6.62 6.21 -16.06
CA ALA A 199 7.53 5.55 -15.11
C ALA A 199 8.97 6.10 -15.18
#